data_AF-A0A8B8CI40-F1
#
_entry.id   AF-A0A8B8CI40-F1
#
_cell.length_a   1.000
_cell.length_b   1.000
_cell.length_c   1.000
_cell.angle_alpha   90.00
_cell.angle_beta   90.00
_cell.angle_gamma   90.00
#
_symmetry.space_group_name_H-M   'P 1'
#
loop_
_entity.id
_entity.type
_entity.pdbx_description
1 polymer ?
#
loop_
_entity_poly.entity_id
_entity_poly.type
_entity_poly.pdbx_seq_one_letter_code
_entity_poly.pdbx_strand_id
1 'polypeptide(L)'
;MNLQLSKESQMDFQQMSVTALQLGVRFLFNTFFRPLLDEWVELIGEILDKSKEACNWLVEYLSSSEGSSYIKPFLLECPCRDVRYTMARVLERLMSSHFRHGGVPTQKCFNEIVEFILYMLNKDVVDHCKNSFHYFQVIKSYVQLGTKSCSHMFLRQGFQRLIWFLIGNSGEKNQGHDIPSRRWSSIQSREFGNLHSSLAILILNCDVSTHRTEDPGEFET
;
A
#
# COMPACT_ATOMS: atom_id res chain seq x y z
N MET A 1 -0.79 -10.98 -36.76
CA MET A 1 -1.60 -9.88 -37.33
C MET A 1 -1.64 -8.77 -36.30
N ASN A 2 -0.70 -7.82 -36.39
CA ASN A 2 -0.62 -6.67 -35.48
C ASN A 2 -1.59 -5.60 -35.98
N LEU A 3 -2.76 -5.51 -35.36
CA LEU A 3 -3.65 -4.37 -35.50
C LEU A 3 -3.08 -3.23 -34.64
N GLN A 4 -2.25 -2.37 -35.24
CA GLN A 4 -2.00 -1.05 -34.65
C GLN A 4 -3.33 -0.29 -34.66
N LEU A 5 -3.98 -0.20 -33.49
CA LEU A 5 -5.11 0.70 -33.28
C LEU A 5 -4.72 2.11 -33.72
N SER A 6 -5.59 2.78 -34.47
CA SER A 6 -5.38 4.19 -34.84
C SER A 6 -5.26 5.05 -33.58
N LYS A 7 -4.49 6.14 -33.63
CA LYS A 7 -4.36 7.06 -32.47
C LYS A 7 -5.71 7.54 -31.93
N GLU A 8 -6.67 7.75 -32.81
CA GLU A 8 -8.05 8.14 -32.46
C GLU A 8 -8.76 7.03 -31.68
N SER A 9 -8.70 5.78 -32.15
CA SER A 9 -9.25 4.63 -31.41
C SER A 9 -8.54 4.37 -30.07
N GLN A 10 -7.26 4.73 -29.94
CA GLN A 10 -6.55 4.68 -28.66
C GLN A 10 -7.05 5.76 -27.69
N MET A 11 -7.27 6.98 -28.16
CA MET A 11 -7.84 8.06 -27.34
C MET A 11 -9.25 7.73 -26.86
N ASP A 12 -10.10 7.20 -27.75
CA ASP A 12 -11.45 6.76 -27.39
C ASP A 12 -11.42 5.65 -26.34
N PHE A 13 -10.51 4.68 -26.48
CA PHE A 13 -10.32 3.62 -25.49
C PHE A 13 -9.91 4.16 -24.11
N GLN A 14 -8.98 5.12 -24.05
CA GLN A 14 -8.58 5.74 -22.77
C GLN A 14 -9.76 6.46 -22.11
N GLN A 15 -10.52 7.24 -22.87
CA GLN A 15 -11.65 7.99 -22.33
C GLN A 15 -12.81 7.09 -21.87
N MET A 16 -13.11 6.05 -22.63
CA MET A 16 -14.08 5.03 -22.24
C MET A 16 -13.62 4.29 -20.98
N SER A 17 -12.33 3.97 -20.87
CA SER A 17 -11.74 3.32 -19.70
C SER A 17 -11.89 4.16 -18.43
N VAL A 18 -11.63 5.47 -18.53
CA VAL A 18 -11.84 6.40 -17.41
C VAL A 18 -13.31 6.42 -16.98
N THR A 19 -14.24 6.53 -17.93
CA THR A 19 -15.69 6.56 -17.65
C THR A 19 -16.17 5.26 -17.01
N ALA A 20 -15.74 4.12 -17.55
CA ALA A 20 -16.08 2.81 -17.02
C ALA A 20 -15.54 2.62 -15.60
N LEU A 21 -14.30 3.05 -15.35
CA LEU A 21 -13.67 2.97 -14.03
C LEU A 21 -14.38 3.88 -13.02
N GLN A 22 -14.74 5.11 -13.41
CA GLN A 22 -15.51 6.04 -12.57
C GLN A 22 -16.82 5.42 -12.10
N LEU A 23 -17.57 4.81 -13.03
CA LEU A 23 -18.83 4.16 -12.70
C LEU A 23 -18.61 2.94 -11.80
N GLY A 24 -17.65 2.08 -12.14
CA GLY A 24 -17.34 0.87 -11.38
C GLY A 24 -16.89 1.17 -9.95
N VAL A 25 -15.94 2.09 -9.77
CA VAL A 25 -15.42 2.46 -8.45
C VAL A 25 -16.49 3.13 -7.59
N ARG A 26 -17.27 4.06 -8.15
CA ARG A 26 -18.36 4.72 -7.43
C ARG A 26 -19.45 3.72 -7.06
N PHE A 27 -19.80 2.80 -7.95
CA PHE A 27 -20.75 1.73 -7.64
C PHE A 27 -20.21 0.86 -6.50
N LEU A 28 -18.96 0.40 -6.59
CA LEU A 28 -18.35 -0.52 -5.64
C LEU A 28 -18.24 0.09 -4.23
N PHE A 29 -17.80 1.36 -4.15
CA PHE A 29 -17.63 2.04 -2.88
C PHE A 29 -18.97 2.42 -2.24
N ASN A 30 -19.98 2.80 -3.03
CA ASN A 30 -21.30 3.16 -2.49
C ASN A 30 -22.20 1.96 -2.20
N THR A 31 -21.92 0.79 -2.77
CA THR A 31 -22.64 -0.46 -2.46
C THR A 31 -21.97 -1.30 -1.38
N PHE A 32 -20.94 -0.75 -0.71
CA PHE A 32 -20.17 -1.44 0.33
C PHE A 32 -19.69 -2.81 -0.14
N PHE A 33 -19.21 -2.89 -1.38
CA PHE A 33 -18.55 -4.10 -1.87
C PHE A 33 -19.49 -5.34 -1.89
N ARG A 34 -20.75 -5.19 -2.33
CA ARG A 34 -21.72 -6.30 -2.44
C ARG A 34 -22.52 -6.21 -3.76
N PRO A 35 -22.73 -7.31 -4.51
CA PRO A 35 -22.07 -8.64 -4.53
C PRO A 35 -20.88 -8.72 -5.52
N LEU A 36 -20.20 -9.88 -5.61
CA LEU A 36 -19.16 -10.25 -6.61
C LEU A 36 -17.79 -9.58 -6.48
N LEU A 37 -17.21 -9.65 -5.28
CA LEU A 37 -16.03 -8.89 -4.90
C LEU A 37 -14.77 -9.11 -5.75
N ASP A 38 -14.43 -10.36 -6.04
CA ASP A 38 -13.22 -10.69 -6.80
C ASP A 38 -13.33 -10.27 -8.27
N GLU A 39 -14.51 -10.42 -8.88
CA GLU A 39 -14.76 -10.04 -10.28
C GLU A 39 -14.58 -8.53 -10.48
N TRP A 40 -15.03 -7.72 -9.51
CA TRP A 40 -14.83 -6.26 -9.55
C TRP A 40 -13.35 -5.88 -9.48
N VAL A 41 -12.56 -6.58 -8.66
CA VAL A 41 -11.11 -6.33 -8.54
C VAL A 41 -10.39 -6.66 -9.84
N GLU A 42 -10.72 -7.78 -10.47
CA GLU A 42 -10.09 -8.18 -11.74
C GLU A 42 -10.49 -7.21 -12.85
N LEU A 43 -11.78 -6.82 -12.94
CA LEU A 43 -12.24 -5.83 -13.91
C LEU A 43 -11.53 -4.47 -13.75
N ILE A 44 -11.49 -3.94 -12.53
CA ILE A 44 -10.76 -2.70 -12.22
C ILE A 44 -9.28 -2.88 -12.57
N GLY A 45 -8.69 -3.99 -12.16
CA GLY A 45 -7.29 -4.32 -12.41
C GLY A 45 -6.95 -4.36 -13.90
N GLU A 46 -7.83 -4.89 -14.75
CA GLU A 46 -7.64 -4.91 -16.20
C GLU A 46 -7.70 -3.52 -16.81
N ILE A 47 -8.65 -2.69 -16.38
CA ILE A 47 -8.77 -1.31 -16.86
C ILE A 47 -7.51 -0.53 -16.49
N LEU A 48 -7.07 -0.62 -15.24
CA LEU A 48 -5.87 0.07 -14.76
C LEU A 48 -4.61 -0.37 -15.52
N ASP A 49 -4.47 -1.66 -15.81
CA ASP A 49 -3.32 -2.20 -16.54
C ASP A 49 -3.26 -1.70 -18.00
N LYS A 50 -4.43 -1.52 -18.64
CA LYS A 50 -4.54 -1.15 -20.06
C LYS A 50 -4.64 0.36 -20.29
N SER A 51 -5.07 1.13 -19.29
CA SER A 51 -5.35 2.56 -19.41
C SER A 51 -4.56 3.38 -18.39
N LYS A 52 -3.60 4.17 -18.87
CA LYS A 52 -2.80 5.08 -18.03
C LYS A 52 -3.66 6.19 -17.46
N GLU A 53 -4.57 6.71 -18.27
CA GLU A 53 -5.50 7.77 -17.93
C GLU A 53 -6.46 7.32 -16.82
N ALA A 54 -7.01 6.10 -16.91
CA ALA A 54 -7.84 5.53 -15.85
C ALA A 54 -7.03 5.27 -14.56
N CYS A 55 -5.78 4.80 -14.69
CA CYS A 55 -4.88 4.65 -13.55
C CYS A 55 -4.60 6.00 -12.85
N ASN A 56 -4.26 7.04 -13.60
CA ASN A 56 -4.03 8.38 -13.07
C ASN A 56 -5.29 8.93 -12.39
N TRP A 57 -6.46 8.77 -13.02
CA TRP A 57 -7.73 9.19 -12.43
C TRP A 57 -7.97 8.53 -11.07
N LEU A 58 -7.72 7.23 -10.93
CA LEU A 58 -7.94 6.55 -9.64
C LEU A 58 -6.93 7.00 -8.57
N VAL A 59 -5.68 7.29 -8.96
CA VAL A 59 -4.69 7.90 -8.04
C VAL A 59 -5.18 9.27 -7.56
N GLU A 60 -5.65 10.13 -8.46
CA GLU A 60 -6.18 11.46 -8.10
C GLU A 60 -7.45 11.35 -7.25
N TYR A 61 -8.34 10.41 -7.57
CA TYR A 61 -9.56 10.20 -6.81
C TYR A 61 -9.26 9.72 -5.39
N LEU A 62 -8.41 8.71 -5.21
CA LEU A 62 -8.09 8.18 -3.88
C LEU A 62 -7.21 9.12 -3.04
N SER A 63 -6.50 10.07 -3.65
CA SER A 63 -5.80 11.13 -2.90
C SER A 63 -6.72 12.29 -2.53
N SER A 64 -7.88 12.44 -3.18
CA SER A 64 -8.86 13.45 -2.84
C SER A 64 -9.53 13.18 -1.48
N SER A 65 -10.17 14.20 -0.90
CA SER A 65 -10.92 14.06 0.35
C SER A 65 -12.08 13.06 0.25
N GLU A 66 -12.71 12.95 -0.92
CA GLU A 66 -13.80 12.00 -1.15
C GLU A 66 -13.26 10.57 -1.19
N GLY A 67 -12.31 10.28 -2.08
CA GLY A 67 -11.80 8.92 -2.28
C GLY A 67 -11.02 8.39 -1.07
N SER A 68 -10.19 9.23 -0.44
CA SER A 68 -9.41 8.82 0.74
C SER A 68 -10.28 8.45 1.94
N SER A 69 -11.48 9.03 2.05
CA SER A 69 -12.44 8.73 3.12
C SER A 69 -12.88 7.27 3.14
N TYR A 70 -12.78 6.55 2.02
CA TYR A 70 -13.12 5.14 1.91
C TYR A 70 -12.00 4.18 2.31
N ILE A 71 -10.73 4.62 2.29
CA ILE A 71 -9.57 3.76 2.53
C ILE A 71 -9.61 3.14 3.92
N LYS A 72 -9.71 3.97 4.96
CA LYS A 72 -9.69 3.48 6.35
C LYS A 72 -10.92 2.61 6.68
N PRO A 73 -12.17 3.02 6.38
CA PRO A 73 -13.34 2.21 6.65
C PRO A 73 -13.27 0.84 5.97
N PHE A 74 -12.86 0.77 4.71
CA PHE A 74 -12.84 -0.50 3.98
C PHE A 74 -11.61 -1.35 4.24
N LEU A 75 -10.44 -0.76 4.45
CA LEU A 75 -9.21 -1.52 4.66
C LEU A 75 -9.09 -2.05 6.10
N LEU A 76 -9.71 -1.38 7.07
CA LEU A 76 -9.41 -1.61 8.48
C LEU A 76 -10.64 -1.72 9.40
N GLU A 77 -11.60 -0.80 9.31
CA GLU A 77 -12.73 -0.73 10.27
C GLU A 77 -13.86 -1.71 9.92
N CYS A 78 -14.06 -2.02 8.63
CA CYS A 78 -15.11 -2.91 8.18
C CYS A 78 -14.94 -4.29 8.83
N PRO A 79 -15.96 -4.88 9.47
CA PRO A 79 -15.85 -6.20 10.10
C PRO A 79 -15.76 -7.34 9.08
N CYS A 80 -16.25 -7.13 7.85
CA CYS A 80 -16.20 -8.12 6.78
C CYS A 80 -14.77 -8.24 6.23
N ARG A 81 -14.17 -9.43 6.40
CA ARG A 81 -12.82 -9.72 5.90
C ARG A 81 -12.71 -9.55 4.39
N ASP A 82 -13.73 -9.97 3.64
CA ASP A 82 -13.71 -9.92 2.18
C ASP A 82 -13.69 -8.48 1.66
N VAL A 83 -14.40 -7.55 2.33
CA VAL A 83 -14.30 -6.12 2.01
C VAL A 83 -12.88 -5.59 2.25
N ARG A 84 -12.26 -5.94 3.39
CA ARG A 84 -10.87 -5.54 3.68
C ARG A 84 -9.87 -6.12 2.68
N TYR A 85 -10.05 -7.39 2.31
CA TYR A 85 -9.24 -8.05 1.30
C TYR A 85 -9.40 -7.37 -0.07
N THR A 86 -10.64 -7.08 -0.47
CA THR A 86 -10.94 -6.44 -1.76
C THR A 86 -10.33 -5.05 -1.83
N MET A 87 -10.47 -4.23 -0.78
CA MET A 87 -9.85 -2.91 -0.74
C MET A 87 -8.32 -3.00 -0.81
N ALA A 88 -7.71 -3.95 -0.11
CA ALA A 88 -6.28 -4.19 -0.21
C ALA A 88 -5.84 -4.57 -1.63
N ARG A 89 -6.63 -5.43 -2.31
CA ARG A 89 -6.39 -5.81 -3.71
C ARG A 89 -6.53 -4.63 -4.66
N VAL A 90 -7.54 -3.77 -4.50
CA VAL A 90 -7.69 -2.55 -5.33
C VAL A 90 -6.47 -1.65 -5.20
N LEU A 91 -6.00 -1.40 -3.97
CA LEU A 91 -4.79 -0.60 -3.72
C LEU A 91 -3.54 -1.23 -4.32
N GLU A 92 -3.37 -2.55 -4.17
CA GLU A 92 -2.27 -3.30 -4.79
C GLU A 92 -2.27 -3.18 -6.32
N ARG A 93 -3.44 -3.38 -6.96
CA ARG A 93 -3.60 -3.26 -8.41
C ARG A 93 -3.28 -1.84 -8.88
N LEU A 94 -3.75 -0.82 -8.15
CA LEU A 94 -3.43 0.57 -8.44
C LEU A 94 -1.94 0.85 -8.36
N MET A 95 -1.27 0.44 -7.28
CA MET A 95 0.16 0.69 -7.10
C MET A 95 1.00 -0.01 -8.17
N SER A 96 0.67 -1.26 -8.50
CA SER A 96 1.34 -2.00 -9.57
C SER A 96 1.13 -1.35 -10.95
N SER A 97 -0.11 -0.97 -11.27
CA SER A 97 -0.44 -0.31 -12.55
C SER A 97 0.23 1.05 -12.69
N HIS A 98 0.28 1.83 -11.60
CA HIS A 98 0.96 3.13 -11.57
C HIS A 98 2.42 3.03 -12.00
N PHE A 99 3.15 2.07 -11.42
CA PHE A 99 4.56 1.84 -11.76
C PHE A 99 4.71 1.28 -13.18
N ARG A 100 3.79 0.41 -13.61
CA ARG A 100 3.77 -0.13 -14.98
C ARG A 100 3.65 0.96 -16.04
N HIS A 101 2.86 2.00 -15.77
CA HIS A 101 2.68 3.16 -16.65
C HIS A 101 3.81 4.21 -16.54
N GLY A 102 4.91 3.86 -15.87
CA GLY A 102 6.07 4.74 -15.65
C GLY A 102 5.86 5.78 -14.56
N GLY A 103 4.83 5.63 -13.73
CA GLY A 103 4.60 6.46 -12.56
C GLY A 103 5.76 6.35 -11.56
N VAL A 104 6.00 7.42 -10.82
CA VAL A 104 7.03 7.46 -9.78
C VAL A 104 6.39 7.61 -8.39
N PRO A 105 6.97 7.01 -7.35
CA PRO A 105 6.42 7.06 -5.99
C PRO A 105 6.18 8.47 -5.44
N THR A 106 7.02 9.42 -5.86
CA THR A 106 7.02 10.80 -5.36
C THR A 106 6.03 11.71 -6.08
N GLN A 107 5.29 11.21 -7.07
CA GLN A 107 4.19 11.97 -7.69
C GLN A 107 3.15 12.32 -6.63
N LYS A 108 2.76 13.61 -6.57
CA LYS A 108 2.00 14.21 -5.46
C LYS A 108 0.83 13.34 -4.97
N CYS A 109 -0.13 13.02 -5.84
CA CYS A 109 -1.34 12.30 -5.45
C CYS A 109 -1.02 10.86 -4.98
N PHE A 110 -0.09 10.18 -5.66
CA PHE A 110 0.35 8.85 -5.24
C PHE A 110 1.08 8.87 -3.88
N ASN A 111 1.96 9.85 -3.70
CA ASN A 111 2.70 10.11 -2.47
C ASN A 111 1.77 10.45 -1.29
N GLU A 112 0.65 11.14 -1.54
CA GLU A 112 -0.40 11.41 -0.55
C GLU A 112 -1.12 10.13 -0.13
N ILE A 113 -1.46 9.22 -1.06
CA ILE A 113 -2.07 7.93 -0.73
C ILE A 113 -1.14 7.10 0.17
N VAL A 114 0.13 6.98 -0.19
CA VAL A 114 1.10 6.20 0.61
C VAL A 114 1.27 6.82 2.00
N GLU A 115 1.35 8.16 2.12
CA GLU A 115 1.40 8.79 3.44
C GLU A 115 0.15 8.54 4.25
N PHE A 116 -1.03 8.63 3.63
CA PHE A 116 -2.29 8.38 4.33
C PHE A 116 -2.29 6.98 4.93
N ILE A 117 -1.89 5.97 4.14
CA ILE A 117 -1.74 4.58 4.61
C ILE A 117 -0.73 4.51 5.76
N LEU A 118 0.44 5.14 5.66
CA LEU A 118 1.45 5.12 6.73
C LEU A 118 1.01 5.89 7.99
N TYR A 119 0.23 6.95 7.85
CA TYR A 119 -0.29 7.73 8.97
C TYR A 119 -1.26 6.92 9.83
N MET A 120 -2.02 6.00 9.21
CA MET A 120 -2.89 5.06 9.93
C MET A 120 -2.14 4.16 10.94
N LEU A 121 -0.83 3.92 10.79
CA LEU A 121 -0.02 3.14 11.75
C LEU A 121 -0.04 3.73 13.16
N ASN A 122 -0.16 5.05 13.27
CA ASN A 122 0.01 5.75 14.54
C ASN A 122 -1.10 5.41 15.53
N LYS A 123 -2.35 5.39 15.04
CA LYS A 123 -3.54 5.20 15.87
C LYS A 123 -4.51 4.19 15.27
N ASP A 124 -4.97 4.38 14.04
CA ASP A 124 -6.07 3.60 13.50
C ASP A 124 -5.76 2.09 13.48
N VAL A 125 -4.56 1.70 13.04
CA VAL A 125 -4.12 0.29 13.00
C VAL A 125 -3.94 -0.28 14.40
N VAL A 126 -3.57 0.55 15.37
CA VAL A 126 -3.43 0.14 16.77
C VAL A 126 -4.81 -0.19 17.34
N ASP A 127 -5.78 0.70 17.13
CA ASP A 127 -7.17 0.55 17.58
C ASP A 127 -7.85 -0.66 16.92
N HIS A 128 -7.45 -1.01 15.69
CA HIS A 128 -8.02 -2.10 14.90
C HIS A 128 -7.02 -3.23 14.60
N CYS A 129 -6.08 -3.49 15.51
CA CYS A 129 -4.95 -4.41 15.25
C CYS A 129 -5.38 -5.82 14.81
N LYS A 130 -6.52 -6.33 15.30
CA LYS A 130 -7.08 -7.64 14.91
C LYS A 130 -7.48 -7.71 13.43
N ASN A 131 -7.76 -6.57 12.80
CA ASN A 131 -8.15 -6.47 11.40
C ASN A 131 -6.98 -6.08 10.47
N SER A 132 -5.78 -5.86 11.03
CA SER A 132 -4.63 -5.27 10.34
C SER A 132 -3.97 -6.14 9.27
N PHE A 133 -4.37 -7.42 9.13
CA PHE A 133 -3.73 -8.36 8.20
C PHE A 133 -3.68 -7.83 6.76
N HIS A 134 -4.83 -7.38 6.22
CA HIS A 134 -4.94 -6.87 4.85
C HIS A 134 -4.34 -5.46 4.71
N TYR A 135 -4.35 -4.67 5.78
CA TYR A 135 -3.60 -3.41 5.82
C TYR A 135 -2.09 -3.65 5.62
N PHE A 136 -1.49 -4.57 6.37
CA PHE A 136 -0.08 -4.91 6.19
C PHE A 136 0.20 -5.64 4.88
N GLN A 137 -0.79 -6.33 4.30
CA GLN A 137 -0.70 -6.87 2.94
C GLN A 137 -0.45 -5.75 1.91
N VAL A 138 -1.16 -4.62 2.00
CA VAL A 138 -0.93 -3.47 1.10
C VAL A 138 0.50 -2.95 1.22
N ILE A 139 1.00 -2.77 2.44
CA ILE A 139 2.38 -2.32 2.67
C ILE A 139 3.39 -3.30 2.08
N LYS A 140 3.17 -4.60 2.30
CA LYS A 140 4.01 -5.66 1.75
C LYS A 140 4.01 -5.62 0.23
N SER A 141 2.83 -5.61 -0.41
CA SER A 141 2.70 -5.55 -1.86
C SER A 141 3.38 -4.30 -2.43
N TYR A 142 3.29 -3.17 -1.72
CA TYR A 142 3.95 -1.93 -2.13
C TYR A 142 5.48 -2.06 -2.15
N VAL A 143 6.10 -2.53 -1.06
CA VAL A 143 7.57 -2.67 -1.00
C VAL A 143 8.11 -3.77 -1.91
N GLN A 144 7.26 -4.72 -2.33
CA GLN A 144 7.60 -5.75 -3.30
C GLN A 144 7.67 -5.22 -4.75
N LEU A 145 7.23 -3.98 -5.03
CA LEU A 145 7.33 -3.37 -6.36
C LEU A 145 8.78 -3.03 -6.77
N GLY A 146 9.74 -3.15 -5.84
CA GLY A 146 11.17 -3.01 -6.10
C GLY A 146 11.79 -1.74 -5.51
N THR A 147 13.05 -1.50 -5.86
CA THR A 147 13.92 -0.51 -5.19
C THR A 147 13.31 0.89 -5.08
N LYS A 148 12.64 1.38 -6.13
CA LYS A 148 11.97 2.71 -6.11
C LYS A 148 10.92 2.83 -5.00
N SER A 149 10.13 1.77 -4.79
CA SER A 149 9.12 1.73 -3.71
C SER A 149 9.76 1.66 -2.32
N CYS A 150 10.84 0.89 -2.18
CA CYS A 150 11.60 0.80 -0.94
C CYS A 150 12.27 2.14 -0.60
N SER A 151 12.95 2.78 -1.56
CA SER A 151 13.55 4.11 -1.37
C SER A 151 12.49 5.14 -0.96
N HIS A 152 11.29 5.08 -1.54
CA HIS A 152 10.19 5.93 -1.13
C HIS A 152 9.74 5.66 0.31
N MET A 153 9.63 4.40 0.72
CA MET A 153 9.33 4.06 2.11
C MET A 153 10.36 4.62 3.08
N PHE A 154 11.66 4.57 2.75
CA PHE A 154 12.69 5.21 3.58
C PHE A 154 12.52 6.73 3.64
N LEU A 155 12.25 7.37 2.50
CA LEU A 155 12.00 8.81 2.44
C LEU A 155 10.82 9.24 3.34
N ARG A 156 9.79 8.40 3.48
CA ARG A 156 8.60 8.67 4.32
C ARG A 156 8.73 8.17 5.76
N GLN A 157 9.93 7.76 6.19
CA GLN A 157 10.17 7.12 7.49
C GLN A 157 9.31 5.86 7.70
N GLY A 158 8.87 5.22 6.62
CA GLY A 158 8.01 4.04 6.63
C GLY A 158 8.65 2.89 7.41
N PHE A 159 9.95 2.62 7.21
CA PHE A 159 10.68 1.62 7.99
C PHE A 159 10.61 1.90 9.50
N GLN A 160 10.93 3.13 9.91
CA GLN A 160 10.91 3.55 11.30
C GLN A 160 9.51 3.45 11.92
N ARG A 161 8.47 3.89 11.20
CA ARG A 161 7.08 3.78 11.64
C ARG A 161 6.63 2.32 11.81
N LEU A 162 7.03 1.43 10.90
CA LEU A 162 6.75 -0.01 10.99
C LEU A 162 7.46 -0.67 12.19
N ILE A 163 8.72 -0.31 12.42
CA ILE A 163 9.47 -0.76 13.60
C ILE A 163 8.81 -0.25 14.88
N TRP A 164 8.51 1.04 14.97
CA TRP A 164 7.82 1.63 16.14
C TRP A 164 6.43 1.05 16.38
N PHE A 165 5.72 0.68 15.32
CA PHE A 165 4.51 -0.11 15.47
C PHE A 165 4.84 -1.44 16.16
N LEU A 166 5.85 -2.18 15.73
CA LEU A 166 6.17 -3.52 16.24
C LEU A 166 6.74 -3.54 17.67
N ILE A 167 7.66 -2.63 18.00
CA ILE A 167 8.41 -2.69 19.26
C ILE A 167 7.96 -1.62 20.28
N GLY A 168 7.21 -0.62 19.84
CA GLY A 168 6.91 0.59 20.63
C GLY A 168 7.90 1.72 20.36
N ASN A 169 7.49 2.95 20.67
CA ASN A 169 8.38 4.10 20.56
C ASN A 169 9.27 4.17 21.81
N SER A 170 10.58 4.03 21.66
CA SER A 170 11.54 4.15 22.77
C SER A 170 11.64 5.58 23.36
N GLY A 171 10.94 6.56 22.77
CA GLY A 171 10.93 7.96 23.19
C GLY A 171 10.01 8.32 24.35
N GLU A 172 9.05 7.47 24.70
CA GLU A 172 8.22 7.69 25.90
C GLU A 172 9.00 7.19 27.14
N LYS A 173 9.86 8.06 27.66
CA LYS A 173 10.45 7.90 28.99
C LYS A 173 9.33 7.92 30.03
N ASN A 174 8.76 6.77 30.32
CA ASN A 174 8.02 6.58 31.57
C ASN A 174 9.03 6.79 32.71
N GLN A 175 8.89 7.92 33.40
CA GLN A 175 9.56 8.17 34.67
C GLN A 175 9.00 7.17 35.68
N GLY A 176 9.83 6.18 36.04
CA GLY A 176 9.52 5.23 37.11
C GLY A 176 9.60 3.78 36.65
N HIS A 177 10.70 3.13 37.00
CA HIS A 177 10.83 1.72 37.41
C HIS A 177 10.02 0.60 36.73
N ASP A 178 9.56 0.74 35.49
CA ASP A 178 8.93 -0.37 34.77
C ASP A 178 9.74 -0.77 33.53
N ILE A 179 10.09 -2.06 33.48
CA ILE A 179 10.64 -2.75 32.31
C ILE A 179 9.82 -2.32 31.08
N PRO A 180 10.43 -1.93 29.94
CA PRO A 180 9.67 -1.50 28.77
C PRO A 180 8.68 -2.59 28.39
N SER A 181 7.39 -2.35 28.67
CA SER A 181 6.34 -3.31 28.39
C SER A 181 6.27 -3.46 26.88
N ARG A 182 6.44 -4.69 26.38
CA ARG A 182 6.27 -4.97 24.95
C ARG A 182 4.90 -4.44 24.51
N ARG A 183 4.88 -3.62 23.45
CA ARG A 183 3.63 -3.05 22.92
C ARG A 183 2.62 -4.13 22.55
N TRP A 184 3.10 -5.28 22.11
CA TRP A 184 2.29 -6.43 21.71
C TRP A 184 2.69 -7.67 22.49
N SER A 185 1.70 -8.53 22.78
CA SER A 185 1.99 -9.88 23.27
C SER A 185 2.74 -10.70 22.21
N SER A 186 3.48 -11.72 22.64
CA SER A 186 4.21 -12.61 21.73
C SER A 186 3.32 -13.28 20.68
N ILE A 187 2.04 -13.53 20.99
CA ILE A 187 1.06 -14.09 20.05
C ILE A 187 0.72 -13.05 18.98
N GLN A 188 0.32 -11.84 19.38
CA GLN A 188 0.00 -10.75 18.45
C GLN A 188 1.19 -10.42 17.53
N SER A 189 2.40 -10.34 18.09
CA SER A 189 3.60 -10.07 17.28
C SER A 189 3.79 -11.12 16.18
N ARG A 190 3.46 -12.40 16.41
CA ARG A 190 3.59 -13.47 15.41
C ARG A 190 2.54 -13.37 14.30
N GLU A 191 1.39 -12.77 14.57
CA GLU A 191 0.31 -12.59 13.58
C GLU A 191 0.62 -11.50 12.55
N PHE A 192 1.60 -10.62 12.83
CA PHE A 192 2.03 -9.57 11.91
C PHE A 192 2.97 -10.06 10.79
N GLY A 193 2.68 -11.22 10.20
CA GLY A 193 3.55 -11.84 9.18
C GLY A 193 3.84 -10.95 7.96
N ASN A 194 2.84 -10.19 7.47
CA ASN A 194 3.03 -9.24 6.36
C ASN A 194 3.90 -8.04 6.77
N LEU A 195 3.80 -7.58 8.02
CA LEU A 195 4.67 -6.53 8.57
C LEU A 195 6.13 -7.00 8.63
N HIS A 196 6.37 -8.19 9.19
CA HIS A 196 7.71 -8.78 9.24
C HIS A 196 8.31 -8.96 7.84
N SER A 197 7.50 -9.43 6.89
CA SER A 197 7.92 -9.56 5.49
C SER A 197 8.29 -8.19 4.90
N SER A 198 7.50 -7.15 5.17
CA SER A 198 7.76 -5.79 4.70
C SER A 198 9.08 -5.24 5.24
N LEU A 199 9.32 -5.43 6.55
CA LEU A 199 10.57 -5.03 7.21
C LEU A 199 11.77 -5.77 6.62
N ALA A 200 11.67 -7.07 6.40
CA ALA A 200 12.74 -7.86 5.78
C ALA A 200 13.06 -7.36 4.36
N ILE A 201 12.05 -7.10 3.53
CA ILE A 201 12.24 -6.56 2.18
C ILE A 201 12.91 -5.18 2.22
N LEU A 202 12.50 -4.31 3.13
CA LEU A 202 13.13 -2.99 3.29
C LEU A 202 14.60 -3.12 3.70
N ILE A 203 14.92 -4.00 4.65
CA ILE A 203 16.32 -4.27 5.06
C ILE A 203 17.15 -4.79 3.89
N LEU A 204 16.60 -5.67 3.05
CA LEU A 204 17.30 -6.18 1.88
C LEU A 204 17.54 -5.11 0.80
N ASN A 205 16.77 -4.02 0.82
CA ASN A 205 16.88 -2.91 -0.13
C ASN A 205 17.48 -1.64 0.49
N CYS A 206 18.01 -1.69 1.72
CA CYS A 206 18.71 -0.58 2.32
C CYS A 206 20.21 -0.64 1.99
N ASP A 207 20.78 0.51 1.61
CA ASP A 207 22.22 0.65 1.47
C ASP A 207 22.81 1.13 2.80
N VAL A 208 23.55 0.24 3.47
CA VAL A 208 24.27 0.52 4.71
C VAL A 208 25.78 0.62 4.49
N SER A 209 26.25 0.67 3.24
CA SER A 209 27.68 0.74 2.89
C SER A 209 28.40 1.89 3.62
N THR A 210 27.75 3.04 3.75
CA THR A 210 28.28 4.23 4.43
C THR A 210 28.41 4.10 5.93
N HIS A 211 27.73 3.14 6.55
CA HIS A 211 27.76 2.88 7.99
C HIS A 211 28.57 1.61 8.32
N ARG A 212 29.20 1.03 7.31
CA ARG A 212 30.01 -0.17 7.45
C ARG A 212 31.36 0.23 8.08
N THR A 213 31.67 -0.35 9.23
CA THR A 213 32.92 -0.08 9.97
C THR A 213 34.06 -1.03 9.62
N GLU A 214 33.75 -2.15 8.96
CA GLU A 214 34.69 -3.21 8.61
C GLU A 214 34.51 -3.57 7.13
N ASP A 215 35.59 -3.87 6.41
CA ASP A 215 35.49 -4.24 4.99
C ASP A 215 34.58 -5.47 4.78
N PRO A 216 33.82 -5.55 3.66
CA PRO A 216 33.25 -6.81 3.22
C PRO A 216 34.41 -7.80 3.07
N GLY A 217 34.56 -8.72 4.03
CA GLY A 217 35.59 -9.76 3.93
C GLY A 217 35.53 -10.47 2.58
N GLU A 218 36.65 -11.11 2.20
CA GLU A 218 36.71 -11.86 0.95
C GLU A 218 35.66 -12.98 0.96
N PHE A 219 34.78 -12.99 -0.03
CA PHE A 219 33.89 -14.11 -0.26
C PHE A 219 34.73 -15.28 -0.78
N GLU A 220 35.05 -16.23 0.09
CA GLU A 220 35.60 -17.52 -0.35
C GLU A 220 34.52 -18.24 -1.20
N THR A 221 34.90 -18.58 -2.43
CA THR A 221 34.05 -19.27 -3.42
C THR A 221 34.28 -20.78 -3.38
#